data_AF-A0A0J1FIS8-F1
#
_entry.id   AF-A0A0J1FIS8-F1
#
_cell.length_a   1.000
_cell.length_b   1.000
_cell.length_c   1.000
_cell.angle_alpha   90.00
_cell.angle_beta   90.00
_cell.angle_gamma   90.00
#
_symmetry.space_group_name_H-M   'P 1'
#
loop_
_entity.id
_entity.type
_entity.pdbx_description
1 polymer ?
#
loop_
_entity_poly.entity_id
_entity_poly.type
_entity_poly.pdbx_seq_one_letter_code
_entity_poly.pdbx_strand_id
1 'polypeptide(L)'
;MSFNVSQFTRIHSGFEYLEIQDRFTEAEISSACNRLRQRYALHTKSWSNETNTEWVLRTYLAVKMVFSSSVMLTSLEYAMEKNLRIVEPYLLYYSILNTCRALILTAPDEKWDDGKLFSSSHNKIINLTVDYIVKINKDIGHEIKVLLERSKVYRELFSYKFPASGIRRLDATFVVEFEKAVSMARLFCELAQFNSEIFQASHNRNVDKKCDLDDRILPTGYEYHGEGRSFVDDEDFYRIGYIYRKRPYPTNLLWTMTEGMVEDFFGAWCSELEENNDDIYDPDKNWTIIFPVP
;
A
#
# COMPACT_ATOMS: atom_id res chain seq x y z
N MET A 1 -11.34 -24.83 8.54
CA MET A 1 -12.03 -23.65 9.08
C MET A 1 -11.13 -22.48 8.83
N SER A 2 -11.60 -21.46 8.11
CA SER A 2 -10.87 -20.19 8.01
C SER A 2 -10.94 -19.50 9.39
N PHE A 3 -9.80 -19.03 9.91
CA PHE A 3 -9.72 -18.36 11.21
C PHE A 3 -9.97 -16.85 11.04
N ASN A 4 -10.58 -16.20 12.03
CA ASN A 4 -10.87 -14.78 11.92
C ASN A 4 -9.65 -13.93 12.34
N VAL A 5 -9.01 -13.21 11.41
CA VAL A 5 -7.83 -12.37 11.70
C VAL A 5 -8.12 -11.25 12.71
N SER A 6 -9.32 -10.66 12.69
CA SER A 6 -9.72 -9.55 13.57
C SER A 6 -9.70 -9.95 15.06
N GLN A 7 -9.82 -11.25 15.37
CA GLN A 7 -9.70 -11.76 16.74
C GLN A 7 -8.29 -11.51 17.32
N PHE A 8 -7.28 -11.43 16.45
CA PHE A 8 -5.90 -11.17 16.85
C PHE A 8 -5.61 -9.68 16.96
N THR A 9 -6.12 -8.83 16.09
CA THR A 9 -5.76 -7.40 16.14
C THR A 9 -6.45 -6.67 17.31
N ARG A 10 -7.57 -7.21 17.82
CA ARG A 10 -8.47 -6.57 18.81
C ARG A 10 -9.12 -5.28 18.29
N ILE A 11 -9.11 -5.07 16.98
CA ILE A 11 -9.83 -4.02 16.29
C ILE A 11 -10.84 -4.72 15.38
N HIS A 12 -12.12 -4.41 15.55
CA HIS A 12 -13.19 -4.91 14.69
C HIS A 12 -13.50 -3.85 13.63
N SER A 13 -12.62 -3.74 12.64
CA SER A 13 -12.73 -2.75 11.56
C SER A 13 -13.84 -3.06 10.55
N GLY A 14 -14.26 -4.33 10.47
CA GLY A 14 -15.13 -4.86 9.40
C GLY A 14 -14.35 -5.35 8.17
N PHE A 15 -13.01 -5.30 8.20
CA PHE A 15 -12.15 -5.73 7.10
C PHE A 15 -12.13 -7.27 6.95
N GLU A 16 -12.34 -7.75 5.73
CA GLU A 16 -12.25 -9.17 5.38
C GLU A 16 -10.86 -9.49 4.84
N TYR A 17 -10.20 -10.48 5.45
CA TYR A 17 -8.83 -10.89 5.12
C TYR A 17 -8.87 -12.19 4.31
N LEU A 18 -8.73 -12.13 2.99
CA LEU A 18 -8.84 -13.28 2.11
C LEU A 18 -7.47 -13.94 1.88
N GLU A 19 -6.49 -13.16 1.44
CA GLU A 19 -5.15 -13.65 1.10
C GLU A 19 -4.37 -14.10 2.33
N ILE A 20 -4.52 -13.41 3.47
CA ILE A 20 -3.89 -13.85 4.73
C ILE A 20 -4.45 -15.21 5.17
N GLN A 21 -5.77 -15.40 5.07
CA GLN A 21 -6.44 -16.63 5.48
C GLN A 21 -6.13 -17.81 4.55
N ASP A 22 -5.93 -17.54 3.26
CA ASP A 22 -5.58 -18.55 2.27
C ASP A 22 -4.11 -19.01 2.40
N ARG A 23 -3.21 -18.07 2.72
CA ARG A 23 -1.76 -18.33 2.64
C ARG A 23 -1.12 -18.69 3.97
N PHE A 24 -1.61 -18.16 5.10
CA PHE A 24 -0.99 -18.39 6.40
C PHE A 24 -1.87 -19.22 7.33
N THR A 25 -1.24 -19.91 8.26
CA THR A 25 -1.93 -20.60 9.35
C THR A 25 -2.31 -19.63 10.47
N GLU A 26 -3.33 -20.01 11.25
CA GLU A 26 -3.75 -19.27 12.43
C GLU A 26 -2.60 -19.03 13.43
N ALA A 27 -1.75 -20.05 13.61
CA ALA A 27 -0.61 -20.00 14.52
C ALA A 27 0.45 -18.98 14.07
N GLU A 28 0.72 -18.89 12.77
CA GLU A 28 1.67 -17.93 12.20
C GLU A 28 1.17 -16.50 12.38
N ILE A 29 -0.10 -16.24 12.09
CA ILE A 29 -0.71 -14.90 12.26
C ILE A 29 -0.79 -14.50 13.73
N SER A 30 -1.16 -15.42 14.62
CA SER A 30 -1.16 -15.17 16.06
C SER A 30 0.24 -14.84 16.58
N SER A 31 1.26 -15.59 16.16
CA SER A 31 2.66 -15.34 16.49
C SER A 31 3.15 -13.98 15.97
N ALA A 32 2.87 -13.67 14.70
CA ALA A 32 3.19 -12.40 14.08
C ALA A 32 2.53 -11.23 14.82
N CYS A 33 1.25 -11.36 15.17
CA CYS A 33 0.52 -10.35 15.94
C CYS A 33 1.18 -10.07 17.29
N ASN A 34 1.53 -11.12 18.04
CA ASN A 34 2.19 -10.98 19.34
C ASN A 34 3.55 -10.29 19.24
N ARG A 35 4.35 -10.62 18.23
CA ARG A 35 5.61 -9.93 17.96
C ARG A 35 5.37 -8.47 17.62
N LEU A 36 4.48 -8.17 16.67
CA LEU A 36 4.18 -6.81 16.23
C LEU A 36 3.69 -5.94 17.39
N ARG A 37 2.82 -6.44 18.27
CA ARG A 37 2.37 -5.73 19.48
C ARG A 37 3.54 -5.27 20.35
N GLN A 38 4.55 -6.14 20.56
CA GLN A 38 5.73 -5.78 21.33
C GLN A 38 6.54 -4.68 20.64
N ARG A 39 6.68 -4.75 19.31
CA ARG A 39 7.42 -3.78 18.52
C ARG A 39 6.72 -2.42 18.47
N TYR A 40 5.41 -2.38 18.21
CA TYR A 40 4.63 -1.14 18.25
C TYR A 40 4.60 -0.50 19.63
N ALA A 41 4.60 -1.30 20.71
CA ALA A 41 4.68 -0.75 22.07
C ALA A 41 5.96 0.06 22.32
N LEU A 42 7.06 -0.20 21.60
CA LEU A 42 8.29 0.60 21.69
C LEU A 42 8.08 2.03 21.15
N HIS A 43 7.22 2.17 20.14
CA HIS A 43 6.85 3.47 19.56
C HIS A 43 5.81 4.17 20.43
N THR A 44 4.71 3.47 20.75
CA THR A 44 3.54 4.09 21.40
C THR A 44 3.77 4.42 22.88
N LYS A 45 4.75 3.80 23.56
CA LYS A 45 5.12 4.18 24.94
C LYS A 45 5.97 5.45 25.04
N SER A 46 6.57 5.87 23.93
CA SER A 46 7.42 7.06 23.84
C SER A 46 6.79 8.10 22.92
N TRP A 47 5.47 8.27 23.02
CA TRP A 47 4.69 9.10 22.11
C TRP A 47 5.03 10.59 22.23
N SER A 48 5.07 11.30 21.11
CA SER A 48 5.46 12.71 20.97
C SER A 48 4.80 13.31 19.73
N ASN A 49 4.94 14.62 19.52
CA ASN A 49 4.47 15.27 18.29
C ASN A 49 5.18 14.70 17.05
N GLU A 50 6.49 14.42 17.16
CA GLU A 50 7.28 13.82 16.09
C GLU A 50 6.74 12.44 15.71
N THR A 51 6.61 11.53 16.68
CA THR A 51 6.12 10.17 16.44
C THR A 51 4.66 10.15 15.98
N ASN A 52 3.81 11.05 16.51
CA ASN A 52 2.44 11.22 16.04
C ASN A 52 2.41 11.61 14.55
N THR A 53 3.17 12.63 14.18
CA THR A 53 3.26 13.11 12.80
C THR A 53 3.77 12.04 11.85
N GLU A 54 4.85 11.34 12.24
CA GLU A 54 5.40 10.23 11.48
C GLU A 54 4.34 9.16 11.19
N TRP A 55 3.59 8.71 12.20
CA TRP A 55 2.61 7.65 12.00
C TRP A 55 1.33 8.12 11.30
N VAL A 56 0.95 9.40 11.43
CA VAL A 56 -0.12 10.00 10.62
C VAL A 56 0.29 9.97 9.16
N LEU A 57 1.50 10.44 8.84
CA LEU A 57 2.02 10.45 7.46
C LEU A 57 2.19 9.04 6.90
N ARG A 58 2.74 8.10 7.66
CA ARG A 58 2.86 6.70 7.23
C ARG A 58 1.52 6.09 6.85
N THR A 59 0.49 6.32 7.67
CA THR A 59 -0.86 5.80 7.44
C THR A 59 -1.47 6.45 6.20
N TYR A 60 -1.38 7.77 6.07
CA TYR A 60 -1.85 8.52 4.90
C TYR A 60 -1.18 8.05 3.61
N LEU A 61 0.15 7.99 3.59
CA LEU A 61 0.92 7.55 2.43
C LEU A 61 0.65 6.09 2.09
N ALA A 62 0.44 5.22 3.08
CA ALA A 62 0.06 3.84 2.83
C ALA A 62 -1.29 3.75 2.12
N VAL A 63 -2.29 4.55 2.54
CA VAL A 63 -3.59 4.66 1.83
C VAL A 63 -3.39 5.12 0.39
N LYS A 64 -2.56 6.16 0.14
CA LYS A 64 -2.26 6.62 -1.22
C LYS A 64 -1.63 5.53 -2.08
N MET A 65 -0.76 4.71 -1.50
CA MET A 65 -0.16 3.57 -2.21
C MET A 65 -1.21 2.50 -2.57
N VAL A 66 -2.20 2.25 -1.70
CA VAL A 66 -3.34 1.39 -2.02
C VAL A 66 -4.13 1.97 -3.19
N PHE A 67 -4.54 3.24 -3.12
CA PHE A 67 -5.34 3.87 -4.18
C PHE A 67 -4.60 3.91 -5.52
N SER A 68 -3.33 4.32 -5.51
CA SER A 68 -2.49 4.31 -6.71
C SER A 68 -2.38 2.91 -7.33
N SER A 69 -2.31 1.87 -6.51
CA SER A 69 -2.24 0.49 -6.98
C SER A 69 -3.58 0.03 -7.58
N SER A 70 -4.72 0.40 -6.97
CA SER A 70 -6.04 0.17 -7.54
C SER A 70 -6.15 0.81 -8.92
N VAL A 71 -5.84 2.11 -9.05
CA VAL A 71 -5.86 2.83 -10.34
C VAL A 71 -4.97 2.15 -11.38
N MET A 72 -3.76 1.71 -11.01
CA MET A 72 -2.87 1.03 -11.94
C MET A 72 -3.43 -0.33 -12.40
N LEU A 73 -4.08 -1.09 -11.52
CA LEU A 73 -4.66 -2.39 -11.87
C LEU A 73 -5.92 -2.26 -12.71
N THR A 74 -6.81 -1.32 -12.41
CA THR A 74 -8.00 -1.04 -13.24
C THR A 74 -7.60 -0.45 -14.59
N SER A 75 -6.57 0.41 -14.62
CA SER A 75 -5.99 0.91 -15.89
C SER A 75 -5.38 -0.22 -16.70
N LEU A 76 -4.76 -1.21 -16.05
CA LEU A 76 -4.20 -2.38 -16.70
C LEU A 76 -5.30 -3.27 -17.30
N GLU A 77 -6.36 -3.53 -16.54
CA GLU A 77 -7.54 -4.26 -17.00
C GLU A 77 -8.12 -3.61 -18.28
N TYR A 78 -8.37 -2.30 -18.22
CA TYR A 78 -8.82 -1.53 -19.39
C TYR A 78 -7.83 -1.57 -20.56
N ALA A 79 -6.53 -1.41 -20.29
CA ALA A 79 -5.49 -1.48 -21.33
C ALA A 79 -5.44 -2.85 -22.02
N MET A 80 -5.64 -3.94 -21.27
CA MET A 80 -5.71 -5.29 -21.80
C MET A 80 -6.93 -5.46 -22.73
N GLU A 81 -8.09 -4.94 -22.33
CA GLU A 81 -9.32 -4.94 -23.15
C GLU A 81 -9.13 -4.16 -24.46
N LYS A 82 -8.45 -3.01 -24.42
CA LYS A 82 -8.13 -2.19 -25.60
C LYS A 82 -6.88 -2.66 -26.37
N ASN A 83 -6.28 -3.78 -25.98
CA ASN A 83 -5.04 -4.31 -26.58
C ASN A 83 -3.86 -3.31 -26.55
N LEU A 84 -3.79 -2.44 -25.55
CA LEU A 84 -2.67 -1.55 -25.25
C LEU A 84 -1.59 -2.27 -24.44
N ARG A 85 -1.03 -3.32 -25.02
CA ARG A 85 -0.17 -4.27 -24.30
C ARG A 85 1.14 -3.71 -23.77
N ILE A 86 1.61 -2.60 -24.35
CA ILE A 86 2.91 -2.01 -24.02
C ILE A 86 2.99 -1.51 -22.57
N VAL A 87 1.86 -1.15 -21.97
CA VAL A 87 1.80 -0.67 -20.58
C VAL A 87 1.69 -1.80 -19.56
N GLU A 88 1.39 -3.04 -20.00
CA GLU A 88 1.19 -4.20 -19.12
C GLU A 88 2.30 -4.37 -18.08
N PRO A 89 3.59 -4.44 -18.47
CA PRO A 89 4.66 -4.71 -17.50
C PRO A 89 4.87 -3.57 -16.51
N TYR A 90 4.58 -2.33 -16.93
CA TYR A 90 4.75 -1.13 -16.11
C TYR A 90 3.68 -1.06 -15.03
N LEU A 91 2.40 -1.08 -15.43
CA LEU A 91 1.27 -0.94 -14.50
C LEU A 91 1.24 -2.09 -13.50
N LEU A 92 1.51 -3.31 -13.97
CA LEU A 92 1.59 -4.50 -13.12
C LEU A 92 2.70 -4.37 -12.08
N TYR A 93 3.90 -3.98 -12.48
CA TYR A 93 5.03 -3.87 -11.56
C TYR A 93 4.81 -2.78 -10.51
N TYR A 94 4.34 -1.60 -10.91
CA TYR A 94 4.19 -0.50 -9.98
C TYR A 94 3.00 -0.66 -9.04
N SER A 95 1.92 -1.34 -9.43
CA SER A 95 0.85 -1.69 -8.49
C SER A 95 1.34 -2.62 -7.37
N ILE A 96 2.15 -3.62 -7.72
CA ILE A 96 2.78 -4.51 -6.74
C ILE A 96 3.78 -3.73 -5.86
N LEU A 97 4.64 -2.92 -6.46
CA LEU A 97 5.64 -2.16 -5.71
C LEU A 97 5.02 -1.14 -4.76
N ASN A 98 3.93 -0.46 -5.16
CA ASN A 98 3.23 0.48 -4.32
C ASN A 98 2.56 -0.23 -3.13
N THR A 99 1.92 -1.38 -3.33
CA THR A 99 1.39 -2.16 -2.21
C THR A 99 2.50 -2.71 -1.28
N CYS A 100 3.69 -3.05 -1.80
CA CYS A 100 4.88 -3.27 -0.94
C CYS A 100 5.21 -2.04 -0.09
N ARG A 101 5.18 -0.83 -0.66
CA ARG A 101 5.40 0.41 0.10
C ARG A 101 4.34 0.60 1.19
N ALA A 102 3.06 0.31 0.92
CA ALA A 102 2.00 0.36 1.93
C ALA A 102 2.30 -0.56 3.12
N LEU A 103 2.74 -1.79 2.85
CA LEU A 103 3.16 -2.73 3.89
C LEU A 103 4.36 -2.20 4.71
N ILE A 104 5.37 -1.66 4.02
CA ILE A 104 6.58 -1.14 4.68
C ILE A 104 6.32 0.13 5.50
N LEU A 105 5.46 1.03 5.02
CA LEU A 105 5.06 2.24 5.75
C LEU A 105 4.37 1.90 7.06
N THR A 106 3.59 0.80 7.10
CA THR A 106 2.89 0.34 8.29
C THR A 106 3.75 -0.55 9.20
N ALA A 107 4.93 -1.02 8.77
CA ALA A 107 5.78 -1.91 9.55
C ALA A 107 6.51 -1.17 10.71
N PRO A 108 6.62 -1.77 11.91
CA PRO A 108 7.22 -1.11 13.08
C PRO A 108 8.75 -1.08 13.08
N ASP A 109 9.38 -1.94 12.28
CA ASP A 109 10.84 -2.13 12.32
C ASP A 109 11.57 -1.10 11.45
N GLU A 110 10.86 -0.48 10.52
CA GLU A 110 11.43 0.45 9.56
C GLU A 110 11.44 1.85 10.12
N LYS A 111 12.58 2.54 10.00
CA LYS A 111 12.72 3.93 10.44
C LYS A 111 12.19 4.88 9.37
N TRP A 112 11.53 5.94 9.80
CA TRP A 112 11.06 7.00 8.91
C TRP A 112 12.21 7.72 8.21
N ASP A 113 13.29 7.98 8.95
CA ASP A 113 14.53 8.61 8.47
C ASP A 113 14.23 9.88 7.65
N ASP A 114 13.45 10.79 8.24
CA ASP A 114 13.00 12.06 7.64
C ASP A 114 12.34 11.88 6.26
N GLY A 115 11.45 10.89 6.14
CA GLY A 115 10.73 10.59 4.90
C GLY A 115 11.52 9.77 3.88
N LYS A 116 12.80 9.43 4.14
CA LYS A 116 13.60 8.58 3.23
C LYS A 116 13.06 7.15 3.10
N LEU A 117 12.19 6.72 4.02
CA LEU A 117 11.45 5.47 3.86
C LEU A 117 10.62 5.48 2.57
N PHE A 118 10.01 6.62 2.22
CA PHE A 118 9.18 6.78 1.03
C PHE A 118 10.01 6.81 -0.27
N SER A 119 11.17 7.48 -0.24
CA SER A 119 12.08 7.58 -1.40
C SER A 119 13.05 6.41 -1.53
N SER A 120 12.82 5.32 -0.80
CA SER A 120 13.66 4.13 -0.85
C SER A 120 13.66 3.47 -2.24
N SER A 121 14.83 2.95 -2.63
CA SER A 121 15.00 2.30 -3.93
C SER A 121 14.11 1.06 -4.06
N HIS A 122 13.76 0.69 -5.30
CA HIS A 122 12.89 -0.46 -5.56
C HIS A 122 13.42 -1.76 -4.94
N ASN A 123 14.74 -2.00 -5.05
CA ASN A 123 15.39 -3.17 -4.45
C ASN A 123 15.28 -3.16 -2.92
N LYS A 124 15.42 -1.99 -2.30
CA LYS A 124 15.28 -1.87 -0.85
C LYS A 124 13.86 -2.22 -0.41
N ILE A 125 12.83 -1.68 -1.08
CA ILE A 125 11.43 -1.99 -0.77
C ILE A 125 11.12 -3.49 -0.95
N ILE A 126 11.59 -4.10 -2.05
CA ILE A 126 11.43 -5.55 -2.30
C ILE A 126 12.08 -6.36 -1.17
N ASN A 127 13.33 -6.06 -0.82
CA ASN A 127 14.04 -6.79 0.23
C ASN A 127 13.35 -6.65 1.60
N LEU A 128 12.96 -5.43 1.99
CA LEU A 128 12.25 -5.20 3.24
C LEU A 128 10.91 -5.95 3.28
N THR A 129 10.20 -6.02 2.15
CA THR A 129 8.93 -6.73 2.03
C THR A 129 9.13 -8.23 2.24
N VAL A 130 10.13 -8.81 1.55
CA VAL A 130 10.49 -10.22 1.73
C VAL A 130 10.92 -10.51 3.16
N ASP A 131 11.78 -9.67 3.74
CA ASP A 131 12.25 -9.82 5.12
C ASP A 131 11.10 -9.74 6.13
N TYR A 132 10.11 -8.88 5.89
CA TYR A 132 8.89 -8.81 6.71
C TYR A 132 8.13 -10.15 6.66
N ILE A 133 7.91 -10.71 5.47
CA ILE A 133 7.09 -11.91 5.29
C ILE A 133 7.82 -13.17 5.76
N VAL A 134 9.14 -13.27 5.55
CA VAL A 134 9.98 -14.36 6.04
C VAL A 134 9.92 -14.51 7.57
N LYS A 135 9.71 -13.40 8.30
CA LYS A 135 9.47 -13.43 9.74
C LYS A 135 8.13 -14.08 10.11
N ILE A 136 7.16 -14.14 9.20
CA ILE A 136 5.87 -14.82 9.40
C ILE A 136 5.97 -16.27 8.92
N ASN A 137 6.33 -16.46 7.64
CA ASN A 137 6.53 -17.77 7.02
C ASN A 137 7.65 -17.66 5.96
N LYS A 138 8.64 -18.56 6.06
CA LYS A 138 9.82 -18.52 5.19
C LYS A 138 9.49 -18.89 3.75
N ASP A 139 8.69 -19.92 3.53
CA ASP A 139 8.42 -20.47 2.21
C ASP A 139 7.62 -19.48 1.36
N ILE A 140 6.60 -18.86 1.95
CA ILE A 140 5.80 -17.78 1.34
C ILE A 140 6.69 -16.58 1.03
N GLY A 141 7.61 -16.23 1.94
CA GLY A 141 8.59 -15.17 1.70
C GLY A 141 9.48 -15.44 0.47
N HIS A 142 9.89 -16.69 0.24
CA HIS A 142 10.68 -17.07 -0.94
C HIS A 142 9.84 -17.05 -2.22
N GLU A 143 8.59 -17.54 -2.18
CA GLU A 143 7.66 -17.46 -3.32
C GLU A 143 7.46 -16.02 -3.76
N ILE A 144 7.18 -15.13 -2.82
CA ILE A 144 6.96 -13.70 -3.06
C ILE A 144 8.22 -13.04 -3.62
N LYS A 145 9.41 -13.40 -3.11
CA LYS A 145 10.67 -12.89 -3.66
C LYS A 145 10.80 -13.21 -5.14
N VAL A 146 10.54 -14.46 -5.55
CA VAL A 146 10.61 -14.87 -6.96
C VAL A 146 9.63 -14.06 -7.82
N LEU A 147 8.41 -13.85 -7.33
CA LEU A 147 7.39 -13.06 -8.04
C LEU A 147 7.77 -11.58 -8.17
N LEU A 148 8.30 -10.96 -7.11
CA LEU A 148 8.75 -9.57 -7.10
C LEU A 148 9.94 -9.37 -8.06
N GLU A 149 10.95 -10.24 -7.99
CA GLU A 149 12.09 -10.19 -8.89
C GLU A 149 11.67 -10.38 -10.36
N ARG A 150 10.75 -11.34 -10.61
CA ARG A 150 10.18 -11.55 -11.95
C ARG A 150 9.43 -10.33 -12.47
N SER A 151 8.55 -9.73 -11.67
CA SER A 151 7.79 -8.53 -12.08
C SER A 151 8.72 -7.36 -12.42
N LYS A 152 9.80 -7.18 -11.65
CA LYS A 152 10.82 -6.17 -11.91
C LYS A 152 11.54 -6.42 -13.23
N VAL A 153 12.03 -7.65 -13.46
CA VAL A 153 12.72 -8.03 -14.69
C VAL A 153 11.79 -7.85 -15.90
N TYR A 154 10.52 -8.23 -15.76
CA TYR A 154 9.51 -8.06 -16.80
C TYR A 154 9.32 -6.59 -17.18
N ARG A 155 9.17 -5.70 -16.18
CA ARG A 155 9.10 -4.25 -16.39
C ARG A 155 10.35 -3.69 -17.05
N GLU A 156 11.53 -4.08 -16.60
CA GLU A 156 12.81 -3.56 -17.10
C GLU A 156 13.08 -3.95 -18.56
N LEU A 157 12.70 -5.16 -18.97
CA LEU A 157 12.80 -5.60 -20.36
C LEU A 157 12.06 -4.65 -21.31
N PHE A 158 10.83 -4.27 -20.96
CA PHE A 158 9.99 -3.34 -21.74
C PHE A 158 10.12 -1.88 -21.30
N SER A 159 11.11 -1.53 -20.49
CA SER A 159 11.48 -0.13 -20.22
C SER A 159 12.78 0.26 -20.88
N TYR A 160 13.70 -0.70 -21.11
CA TYR A 160 15.06 -0.40 -21.55
C TYR A 160 15.52 -1.19 -22.78
N LYS A 161 14.94 -2.36 -23.06
CA LYS A 161 15.44 -3.26 -24.11
C LYS A 161 14.49 -3.39 -25.29
N PHE A 162 13.17 -3.40 -25.02
CA PHE A 162 12.10 -3.46 -26.01
C PHE A 162 12.34 -4.50 -27.13
N PRO A 163 12.29 -5.81 -26.82
CA PRO A 163 12.44 -6.84 -27.84
C PRO A 163 11.41 -6.67 -28.96
N ALA A 164 11.87 -6.73 -30.21
CA ALA A 164 10.99 -6.58 -31.39
C ALA A 164 9.92 -7.70 -31.48
N SER A 165 10.13 -8.82 -30.80
CA SER A 165 9.16 -9.90 -30.67
C SER A 165 7.95 -9.56 -29.78
N GLY A 166 8.00 -8.45 -29.04
CA GLY A 166 6.97 -8.03 -28.10
C GLY A 166 6.75 -9.02 -26.96
N ILE A 167 5.64 -8.85 -26.23
CA ILE A 167 5.28 -9.66 -25.06
C ILE A 167 4.87 -11.10 -25.46
N ARG A 168 4.29 -11.29 -26.65
CA ARG A 168 3.68 -12.58 -27.08
C ARG A 168 4.65 -13.76 -27.14
N ARG A 169 5.96 -13.51 -27.27
CA ARG A 169 6.99 -14.56 -27.39
C ARG A 169 7.64 -14.90 -26.05
N LEU A 170 7.27 -14.22 -24.97
CA LEU A 170 7.74 -14.56 -23.63
C LEU A 170 7.01 -15.79 -23.11
N ASP A 171 7.74 -16.66 -22.44
CA ASP A 171 7.14 -17.82 -21.78
C ASP A 171 6.50 -17.43 -20.43
N ALA A 172 5.73 -18.37 -19.86
CA ALA A 172 5.05 -18.20 -18.59
C ALA A 172 5.99 -18.04 -17.38
N THR A 173 7.28 -18.35 -17.53
CA THR A 173 8.27 -18.14 -16.47
C THR A 173 8.71 -16.70 -16.38
N PHE A 174 8.55 -15.93 -17.47
CA PHE A 174 8.91 -14.51 -17.54
C PHE A 174 7.72 -13.59 -17.28
N VAL A 175 6.53 -13.94 -17.77
CA VAL A 175 5.32 -13.13 -17.62
C VAL A 175 4.73 -13.26 -16.21
N VAL A 176 4.27 -12.15 -15.65
CA VAL A 176 3.41 -12.15 -14.45
C VAL A 176 1.97 -11.99 -14.91
N GLU A 177 1.12 -12.95 -14.55
CA GLU A 177 -0.31 -12.91 -14.88
C GLU A 177 -1.03 -11.85 -14.04
N PHE A 178 -2.08 -11.25 -14.62
CA PHE A 178 -2.90 -10.22 -13.97
C PHE A 178 -3.45 -10.69 -12.61
N GLU A 179 -4.10 -11.85 -12.57
CA GLU A 179 -4.66 -12.41 -11.33
C GLU A 179 -3.61 -12.64 -10.24
N LYS A 180 -2.39 -13.06 -10.62
CA LYS A 180 -1.28 -13.22 -9.68
C LYS A 180 -0.81 -11.88 -9.12
N ALA A 181 -0.82 -10.83 -9.95
CA ALA A 181 -0.49 -9.48 -9.50
C ALA A 181 -1.57 -8.93 -8.56
N VAL A 182 -2.85 -9.12 -8.87
CA VAL A 182 -3.98 -8.71 -8.02
C VAL A 182 -3.93 -9.42 -6.68
N SER A 183 -3.78 -10.75 -6.68
CA SER A 183 -3.66 -11.55 -5.45
C SER A 183 -2.47 -11.13 -4.57
N MET A 184 -1.31 -10.86 -5.18
CA MET A 184 -0.14 -10.38 -4.45
C MET A 184 -0.32 -8.96 -3.90
N ALA A 185 -0.93 -8.06 -4.69
CA ALA A 185 -1.25 -6.70 -4.24
C ALA A 185 -2.26 -6.71 -3.09
N ARG A 186 -3.31 -7.55 -3.17
CA ARG A 186 -4.26 -7.82 -2.07
C ARG A 186 -3.54 -8.29 -0.82
N LEU A 187 -2.65 -9.28 -0.94
CA LEU A 187 -1.90 -9.78 0.21
C LEU A 187 -1.13 -8.67 0.94
N PHE A 188 -0.42 -7.81 0.20
CA PHE A 188 0.33 -6.71 0.80
C PHE A 188 -0.58 -5.65 1.42
N CYS A 189 -1.71 -5.35 0.79
CA CYS A 189 -2.78 -4.52 1.32
C CYS A 189 -3.35 -5.06 2.65
N GLU A 190 -3.64 -6.36 2.70
CA GLU A 190 -4.13 -7.04 3.90
C GLU A 190 -3.11 -7.03 5.03
N LEU A 191 -1.83 -7.31 4.73
CA LEU A 191 -0.76 -7.23 5.73
C LEU A 191 -0.55 -5.80 6.24
N ALA A 192 -0.72 -4.79 5.38
CA ALA A 192 -0.66 -3.39 5.77
C ALA A 192 -1.85 -2.99 6.66
N GLN A 193 -3.06 -3.46 6.36
CA GLN A 193 -4.23 -3.29 7.23
C GLN A 193 -4.00 -3.97 8.58
N PHE A 194 -3.55 -5.23 8.58
CA PHE A 194 -3.24 -6.00 9.79
C PHE A 194 -2.24 -5.27 10.69
N ASN A 195 -1.15 -4.76 10.11
CA ASN A 195 -0.17 -3.91 10.79
C ASN A 195 -0.83 -2.68 11.43
N SER A 196 -1.63 -1.94 10.64
CA SER A 196 -2.26 -0.70 11.08
C SER A 196 -3.28 -0.90 12.21
N GLU A 197 -3.99 -2.03 12.23
CA GLU A 197 -4.91 -2.38 13.32
C GLU A 197 -4.15 -2.70 14.61
N ILE A 198 -3.06 -3.46 14.53
CA ILE A 198 -2.23 -3.77 15.71
C ILE A 198 -1.59 -2.49 16.25
N PHE A 199 -1.14 -1.60 15.36
CA PHE A 199 -0.62 -0.30 15.75
C PHE A 199 -1.67 0.54 16.47
N GLN A 200 -2.88 0.66 15.90
CA GLN A 200 -3.99 1.37 16.52
C GLN A 200 -4.33 0.79 17.90
N ALA A 201 -4.38 -0.53 18.05
CA ALA A 201 -4.60 -1.18 19.35
C ALA A 201 -3.48 -0.85 20.36
N SER A 202 -2.23 -0.78 19.91
CA SER A 202 -1.10 -0.36 20.75
C SER A 202 -1.20 1.11 21.15
N HIS A 203 -1.60 1.98 20.23
CA HIS A 203 -1.80 3.41 20.47
C HIS A 203 -2.89 3.63 21.51
N ASN A 204 -4.08 3.06 21.29
CA ASN A 204 -5.23 3.15 22.21
C ASN A 204 -4.91 2.69 23.64
N ARG A 205 -3.95 1.77 23.79
CA ARG A 205 -3.54 1.23 25.09
C ARG A 205 -2.50 2.09 25.80
N ASN A 206 -1.55 2.68 25.06
CA ASN A 206 -0.34 3.27 25.64
C ASN A 206 -0.32 4.80 25.58
N VAL A 207 -1.19 5.43 24.79
CA VAL A 207 -1.22 6.87 24.57
C VAL A 207 -2.50 7.46 25.15
N ASP A 208 -2.35 8.34 26.13
CA ASP A 208 -3.43 9.05 26.84
C ASP A 208 -3.40 10.58 26.60
N LYS A 209 -2.33 11.08 25.98
CA LYS A 209 -2.15 12.49 25.66
C LYS A 209 -2.45 12.78 24.19
N LYS A 210 -2.99 13.99 23.94
CA LYS A 210 -3.07 14.54 22.59
C LYS A 210 -1.70 15.06 22.17
N CYS A 211 -1.30 14.76 20.94
CA CYS A 211 -0.13 15.32 20.29
C CYS A 211 -0.56 16.13 19.07
N ASP A 212 0.16 17.22 18.82
CA ASP A 212 0.01 18.03 17.61
C ASP A 212 0.86 17.46 16.47
N LEU A 213 0.68 18.03 15.28
CA LEU A 213 1.55 17.75 14.15
C LEU A 213 2.84 18.59 14.26
N ASP A 214 3.97 18.02 13.85
CA ASP A 214 5.26 18.67 13.81
C ASP A 214 5.48 19.28 12.43
N ASP A 215 5.46 20.61 12.36
CA ASP A 215 5.61 21.39 11.12
C ASP A 215 6.95 21.16 10.40
N ARG A 216 7.95 20.59 11.06
CA ARG A 216 9.23 20.24 10.44
C ARG A 216 9.15 18.93 9.65
N ILE A 217 8.27 18.02 10.07
CA ILE A 217 8.11 16.69 9.47
C ILE A 217 6.95 16.69 8.47
N LEU A 218 5.87 17.40 8.79
CA LEU A 218 4.63 17.44 8.01
C LEU A 218 4.82 17.68 6.50
N PRO A 219 5.73 18.57 6.05
CA PRO A 219 5.96 18.82 4.62
C PRO A 219 6.33 17.58 3.80
N THR A 220 6.95 16.57 4.42
CA THR A 220 7.29 15.31 3.74
C THR A 220 6.08 14.51 3.23
N GLY A 221 4.86 14.86 3.68
CA GLY A 221 3.62 14.24 3.24
C GLY A 221 3.00 14.84 1.96
N TYR A 222 3.37 16.06 1.58
CA TYR A 222 2.73 16.81 0.50
C TYR A 222 3.70 17.62 -0.38
N GLU A 223 4.97 17.74 0.02
CA GLU A 223 6.02 18.32 -0.82
C GLU A 223 6.82 17.23 -1.56
N TYR A 224 6.87 17.37 -2.88
CA TYR A 224 7.54 16.46 -3.79
C TYR A 224 8.78 17.15 -4.36
N HIS A 225 9.95 16.58 -4.08
CA HIS A 225 11.24 17.12 -4.53
C HIS A 225 11.89 16.17 -5.55
N GLY A 226 12.24 16.70 -6.72
CA GLY A 226 12.99 16.02 -7.78
C GLY A 226 14.24 16.81 -8.18
N GLU A 227 14.96 16.37 -9.22
CA GLU A 227 16.20 17.02 -9.70
C GLU A 227 15.97 18.49 -10.10
N GLY A 228 16.20 19.40 -9.14
CA GLY A 228 16.01 20.85 -9.31
C GLY A 228 14.55 21.30 -9.40
N ARG A 229 13.57 20.46 -9.04
CA ARG A 229 12.14 20.76 -9.12
C ARG A 229 11.47 20.44 -7.79
N SER A 230 10.53 21.28 -7.39
CA SER A 230 9.64 21.02 -6.27
C SER A 230 8.20 21.20 -6.70
N PHE A 231 7.30 20.42 -6.12
CA PHE A 231 5.86 20.51 -6.29
C PHE A 231 5.21 20.37 -4.91
N VAL A 232 4.24 21.24 -4.62
CA VAL A 232 3.44 21.18 -3.39
C VAL A 232 2.05 20.73 -3.82
N ASP A 233 1.58 19.65 -3.24
CA ASP A 233 0.24 19.13 -3.48
C ASP A 233 -0.71 19.68 -2.40
N ASP A 234 -1.48 20.70 -2.77
CA ASP A 234 -2.44 21.35 -1.87
C ASP A 234 -3.54 20.38 -1.41
N GLU A 235 -3.88 19.38 -2.23
CA GLU A 235 -4.88 18.37 -1.89
C GLU A 235 -4.32 17.43 -0.81
N ASP A 236 -3.08 16.99 -0.94
CA ASP A 236 -2.42 16.23 0.13
C ASP A 236 -2.36 17.00 1.45
N PHE A 237 -1.96 18.28 1.40
CA PHE A 237 -1.93 19.15 2.58
C PHE A 237 -3.32 19.24 3.23
N TYR A 238 -4.36 19.49 2.43
CA TYR A 238 -5.74 19.58 2.89
C TYR A 238 -6.21 18.26 3.53
N ARG A 239 -5.94 17.11 2.89
CA ARG A 239 -6.37 15.78 3.33
C ARG A 239 -5.70 15.36 4.62
N ILE A 240 -4.38 15.54 4.74
CA ILE A 240 -3.65 15.27 6.00
C ILE A 240 -4.23 16.12 7.13
N GLY A 241 -4.47 17.41 6.87
CA GLY A 241 -5.09 18.31 7.84
C GLY A 241 -6.52 17.89 8.22
N TYR A 242 -7.33 17.46 7.24
CA TYR A 242 -8.70 16.99 7.47
C TYR A 242 -8.73 15.71 8.31
N ILE A 243 -7.91 14.72 7.97
CA ILE A 243 -7.76 13.47 8.72
C ILE A 243 -7.37 13.79 10.16
N TYR A 244 -6.34 14.62 10.37
CA TYR A 244 -5.90 14.99 11.71
C TYR A 244 -6.99 15.72 12.52
N ARG A 245 -7.76 16.63 11.92
CA ARG A 245 -8.86 17.33 12.61
C ARG A 245 -9.96 16.37 13.08
N LYS A 246 -10.28 15.34 12.28
CA LYS A 246 -11.32 14.35 12.61
C LYS A 246 -10.80 13.24 13.51
N ARG A 247 -9.53 12.86 13.33
CA ARG A 247 -8.82 11.76 13.99
C ARG A 247 -7.39 12.22 14.28
N PRO A 248 -7.13 12.84 15.45
CA PRO A 248 -5.84 13.45 15.76
C PRO A 248 -4.72 12.44 16.04
N TYR A 249 -4.99 11.16 15.80
CA TYR A 249 -4.06 10.05 15.94
C TYR A 249 -4.25 9.07 14.78
N PRO A 250 -3.22 8.30 14.42
CA PRO A 250 -3.30 7.37 13.31
C PRO A 250 -4.31 6.24 13.62
N THR A 251 -5.16 5.93 12.65
CA THR A 251 -6.07 4.79 12.70
C THR A 251 -5.68 3.73 11.68
N ASN A 252 -6.33 2.57 11.70
CA ASN A 252 -6.11 1.57 10.66
C ASN A 252 -6.42 2.11 9.25
N LEU A 253 -5.87 1.49 8.21
CA LEU A 253 -5.97 2.02 6.84
C LEU A 253 -7.41 2.17 6.38
N LEU A 254 -8.24 1.14 6.57
CA LEU A 254 -9.66 1.18 6.20
C LEU A 254 -10.38 2.38 6.82
N TRP A 255 -10.15 2.64 8.11
CA TRP A 255 -10.77 3.76 8.79
C TRP A 255 -10.13 5.13 8.54
N THR A 256 -8.98 5.15 7.88
CA THR A 256 -8.29 6.37 7.45
C THR A 256 -8.85 6.86 6.11
N MET A 257 -9.29 5.92 5.26
CA MET A 257 -9.99 6.22 4.02
C MET A 257 -11.35 6.86 4.33
N THR A 258 -11.64 7.99 3.68
CA THR A 258 -12.94 8.65 3.72
C THR A 258 -13.52 8.68 2.32
N GLU A 259 -14.85 8.64 2.17
CA GLU A 259 -15.55 8.74 0.87
C GLU A 259 -14.98 9.86 0.00
N GLY A 260 -14.95 11.10 0.51
CA GLY A 260 -14.41 12.23 -0.27
C GLY A 260 -12.90 12.15 -0.58
N MET A 261 -12.12 11.27 0.05
CA MET A 261 -10.71 11.05 -0.33
C MET A 261 -10.62 10.00 -1.45
N VAL A 262 -11.51 9.02 -1.44
CA VAL A 262 -11.69 8.03 -2.51
C VAL A 262 -12.16 8.77 -3.76
N GLU A 263 -13.27 9.50 -3.68
CA GLU A 263 -13.86 10.27 -4.79
C GLU A 263 -12.84 11.20 -5.44
N ASP A 264 -12.14 12.03 -4.67
CA ASP A 264 -11.15 12.97 -5.21
C ASP A 264 -9.96 12.24 -5.86
N PHE A 265 -9.45 11.18 -5.22
CA PHE A 265 -8.26 10.50 -5.73
C PHE A 265 -8.55 9.72 -7.01
N PHE A 266 -9.66 8.96 -7.05
CA PHE A 266 -10.05 8.18 -8.23
C PHE A 266 -10.63 9.08 -9.32
N GLY A 267 -11.45 10.08 -8.95
CA GLY A 267 -12.04 11.06 -9.87
C GLY A 267 -11.01 11.88 -10.64
N ALA A 268 -9.80 12.10 -10.07
CA ALA A 268 -8.69 12.74 -10.78
C ALA A 268 -8.18 11.95 -12.02
N TRP A 269 -8.60 10.69 -12.19
CA TRP A 269 -8.27 9.85 -13.34
C TRP A 269 -9.46 9.63 -14.29
N CYS A 270 -10.64 10.16 -13.95
CA CYS A 270 -11.80 10.11 -14.83
C CYS A 270 -11.66 11.11 -15.99
N SER A 271 -12.38 10.85 -17.07
CA SER A 271 -12.45 11.78 -18.20
C SER A 271 -13.14 13.08 -17.80
N GLU A 272 -12.56 14.22 -18.17
CA GLU A 272 -13.21 15.54 -18.04
C GLU A 272 -14.37 15.74 -19.03
N LEU A 273 -14.49 14.88 -20.05
CA LEU A 273 -15.56 14.95 -21.03
C LEU A 273 -16.82 14.29 -20.48
N GLU A 274 -17.93 15.04 -20.39
CA GLU A 274 -19.26 14.61 -19.93
C GLU A 274 -19.99 13.62 -20.89
N GLU A 275 -19.27 13.01 -21.84
CA GLU A 275 -19.86 12.04 -22.74
C GLU A 275 -19.91 10.67 -22.05
N ASN A 276 -21.12 10.21 -21.73
CA ASN A 276 -21.39 8.82 -21.30
C ASN A 276 -21.03 7.85 -22.43
N ASN A 277 -19.74 7.54 -22.55
CA ASN A 277 -19.20 6.56 -23.46
C ASN A 277 -18.58 5.43 -22.64
N ASP A 278 -19.20 4.26 -22.71
CA ASP A 278 -18.72 3.04 -22.04
C ASP A 278 -17.30 2.62 -22.49
N ASP A 279 -16.81 3.19 -23.60
CA ASP A 279 -15.47 2.98 -24.13
C ASP A 279 -14.37 3.77 -23.40
N ILE A 280 -14.70 4.62 -22.42
CA ILE A 280 -13.74 5.42 -21.65
C ILE A 280 -13.33 4.69 -20.36
N TYR A 281 -12.05 4.83 -19.98
CA TYR A 281 -11.52 4.32 -18.71
C TYR A 281 -12.20 5.01 -17.53
N ASP A 282 -12.64 4.20 -16.57
CA ASP A 282 -13.33 4.64 -15.36
C ASP A 282 -12.87 3.77 -14.17
N PRO A 283 -12.12 4.33 -13.21
CA PRO A 283 -11.66 3.60 -12.03
C PRO A 283 -12.81 3.16 -11.10
N ASP A 284 -13.96 3.85 -11.12
CA ASP A 284 -15.06 3.62 -10.18
C ASP A 284 -15.72 2.26 -10.40
N LYS A 285 -15.57 1.70 -11.62
CA LYS A 285 -16.06 0.36 -11.99
C LYS A 285 -15.48 -0.75 -11.12
N ASN A 286 -14.25 -0.60 -10.61
CA ASN A 286 -13.56 -1.67 -9.87
C ASN A 286 -12.46 -1.14 -8.92
N TRP A 287 -12.60 0.04 -8.33
CA TRP A 287 -11.60 0.59 -7.41
C TRP A 287 -11.36 -0.28 -6.15
N THR A 288 -12.26 -1.23 -5.87
CA THR A 288 -12.18 -2.19 -4.78
C THR A 288 -11.33 -3.42 -5.12
N ILE A 289 -10.68 -3.44 -6.30
CA ILE A 289 -9.95 -4.58 -6.84
C ILE A 289 -8.94 -5.20 -5.86
N ILE A 290 -8.32 -4.42 -4.97
CA ILE A 290 -7.31 -4.92 -4.01
C ILE A 290 -7.58 -4.56 -2.55
N PHE A 291 -8.55 -3.70 -2.29
CA PHE A 291 -8.88 -3.22 -0.95
C PHE A 291 -10.35 -2.74 -0.95
N PRO A 292 -11.16 -3.04 0.09
CA PRO A 292 -12.53 -2.56 0.20
C PRO A 292 -12.56 -1.06 0.56
N VAL A 293 -12.24 -0.21 -0.42
CA VAL A 293 -12.34 1.25 -0.27
C VAL A 293 -13.82 1.64 -0.04
N PRO A 294 -14.10 2.61 0.84
CA PRO A 294 -15.47 3.07 1.12
C PRO A 294 -16.11 3.77 -0.07
#